data_AF-A0A3L7U0T5-F1
#
_entry.id   AF-A0A3L7U0T5-F1
#
_cell.length_a   1.000
_cell.length_b   1.000
_cell.length_c   1.000
_cell.angle_alpha   90.00
_cell.angle_beta   90.00
_cell.angle_gamma   90.00
#
_symmetry.space_group_name_H-M   'P 1'
#
loop_
_entity.id
_entity.type
_entity.pdbx_description
1 polymer ?
#
loop_
_entity_poly.entity_id
_entity_poly.type
_entity_poly.pdbx_seq_one_letter_code
_entity_poly.pdbx_strand_id
1 'polypeptide(L)'
;MPELTINGKKHAFKPGQTILQAALDQGVEVPHYCYHPGLSVVANCRICLGEVWAPNPRTGKLEAFPKLVPTCQQAASEGMVVYTDSPKAVANQKSVMEFLLINHPVDCPVCDQAGECHLQDYSYQYGRGQSRFTEAKNKQPKKDVGPNILLYSDRCIMCTRCVRFTREVTGTNELMVDGRGATEQIDIFPGMALNNELAGNVVDLCPVGALLDKDFLFQQRVWFLKKTPSIDGITASGDNISVEHNDGRVYRIKPRVNEAVNKWWITDEVRYGWKFVHSESRITMPAIKGKPAFDALKPMEAWREATAAVESAMNALTASKKNLALLVSPMLSCEDAYHLARYALKVDPEAMLAIGPVPFLGEDKTFPGGFTIRAEKAPNTRGVRRVLEALAGGKPVANAQGFESALASGKFAAAIVTGNYPSDWVTPSLLKALSGLTTVVAIDTLANAVTAMASVVLPGAVWIEKAGSFENANSRLQAFEKAIDPIEHAKSEAQIALNLLGARIGKPAADYCPATTRSEMSKVAGLDSMSNALHAPEHSETVESDMQMVEL
;
A
#
# COMPACT_ATOMS: atom_id res chain seq x y z
N MET A 1 -31.66 -12.83 10.16
CA MET A 1 -31.08 -12.88 8.80
C MET A 1 -31.54 -14.17 8.15
N PRO A 2 -31.75 -14.20 6.83
CA PRO A 2 -32.08 -15.46 6.17
C PRO A 2 -30.91 -16.45 6.26
N GLU A 3 -31.23 -17.74 6.24
CA GLU A 3 -30.28 -18.84 6.36
C GLU A 3 -30.32 -19.77 5.14
N LEU A 4 -29.15 -20.26 4.74
CA LEU A 4 -29.01 -21.43 3.87
C LEU A 4 -28.11 -22.48 4.52
N THR A 5 -28.20 -23.71 4.04
CA THR A 5 -27.31 -24.80 4.47
C THR A 5 -26.24 -25.02 3.40
N ILE A 6 -24.95 -24.93 3.75
CA ILE A 6 -23.82 -25.22 2.87
C ILE A 6 -23.03 -26.38 3.49
N ASN A 7 -22.83 -27.46 2.73
CA ASN A 7 -22.09 -28.66 3.16
C ASN A 7 -22.56 -29.18 4.54
N GLY A 8 -23.88 -29.19 4.75
CA GLY A 8 -24.54 -29.65 5.98
C GLY A 8 -24.55 -28.66 7.15
N LYS A 9 -23.92 -27.49 7.03
CA LYS A 9 -23.91 -26.45 8.08
C LYS A 9 -24.79 -25.28 7.70
N LYS A 10 -25.50 -24.71 8.68
CA LYS A 10 -26.31 -23.51 8.47
C LYS A 10 -25.46 -22.25 8.50
N HIS A 11 -25.75 -21.35 7.58
CA HIS A 11 -25.04 -20.10 7.39
C HIS A 11 -26.04 -18.98 7.15
N ALA A 12 -25.88 -17.88 7.89
CA ALA A 12 -26.65 -16.67 7.68
C ALA A 12 -26.08 -15.87 6.51
N PHE A 13 -26.93 -15.25 5.70
CA PHE A 13 -26.50 -14.45 4.57
C PHE A 13 -27.27 -13.12 4.46
N LYS A 14 -26.71 -12.16 3.72
CA LYS A 14 -27.36 -10.88 3.44
C LYS A 14 -28.26 -11.03 2.19
N PRO A 15 -29.52 -10.57 2.22
CA PRO A 15 -30.38 -10.58 1.03
C PRO A 15 -29.68 -9.95 -0.19
N GLY A 16 -29.77 -10.63 -1.34
CA GLY A 16 -29.12 -10.21 -2.59
C GLY A 16 -27.75 -10.85 -2.85
N GLN A 17 -27.15 -11.54 -1.88
CA GLN A 17 -25.92 -12.29 -2.10
C GLN A 17 -26.14 -13.51 -2.99
N THR A 18 -25.10 -13.88 -3.74
CA THR A 18 -25.03 -15.19 -4.40
C THR A 18 -24.63 -16.27 -3.40
N ILE A 19 -24.84 -17.55 -3.76
CA ILE A 19 -24.40 -18.69 -2.94
C ILE A 19 -22.89 -18.60 -2.65
N LEU A 20 -22.08 -18.25 -3.65
CA LEU A 20 -20.63 -18.10 -3.47
C LEU A 20 -20.29 -16.98 -2.48
N GLN A 21 -20.94 -15.82 -2.59
CA GLN A 21 -20.74 -14.71 -1.66
C GLN A 21 -21.10 -15.10 -0.23
N ALA A 22 -22.25 -15.74 -0.05
CA ALA A 22 -22.69 -16.22 1.26
C ALA A 22 -21.72 -17.27 1.85
N ALA A 23 -21.11 -18.11 1.01
CA ALA A 23 -20.10 -19.07 1.44
C ALA A 23 -18.81 -18.36 1.90
N LEU A 24 -18.27 -17.46 1.08
CA LEU A 24 -17.01 -16.76 1.35
C LEU A 24 -17.10 -15.85 2.58
N ASP A 25 -18.21 -15.13 2.76
CA ASP A 25 -18.46 -14.29 3.96
C ASP A 25 -18.48 -15.11 5.26
N GLN A 26 -18.68 -16.42 5.17
CA GLN A 26 -18.74 -17.35 6.30
C GLN A 26 -17.49 -18.24 6.40
N GLY A 27 -16.44 -17.93 5.64
CA GLY A 27 -15.18 -18.68 5.62
C GLY A 27 -15.29 -20.06 4.95
N VAL A 28 -16.36 -20.33 4.19
CA VAL A 28 -16.49 -21.58 3.43
C VAL A 28 -15.86 -21.39 2.06
N GLU A 29 -14.74 -22.07 1.83
CA GLU A 29 -14.05 -22.01 0.55
C GLU A 29 -14.84 -22.73 -0.56
N VAL A 30 -15.00 -22.05 -1.69
CA VAL A 30 -15.57 -22.63 -2.91
C VAL A 30 -14.64 -22.23 -4.06
N PRO A 31 -14.11 -23.18 -4.86
CA PRO A 31 -13.12 -22.86 -5.88
C PRO A 31 -13.71 -21.93 -6.94
N HIS A 32 -12.96 -20.90 -7.33
CA HIS A 32 -13.41 -19.92 -8.32
C HIS A 32 -12.25 -19.19 -9.03
N TYR A 33 -12.38 -18.97 -10.35
CA TYR A 33 -11.40 -18.17 -11.13
C TYR A 33 -11.98 -16.89 -11.69
N CYS A 34 -13.19 -16.91 -12.27
CA CYS A 34 -13.73 -15.72 -12.93
C CYS A 34 -14.41 -14.75 -11.95
N TYR A 35 -14.91 -15.25 -10.82
CA TYR A 35 -15.54 -14.40 -9.81
C TYR A 35 -14.50 -13.48 -9.16
N HIS A 36 -14.84 -12.22 -8.97
CA HIS A 36 -14.11 -11.25 -8.15
C HIS A 36 -15.16 -10.31 -7.55
N PRO A 37 -15.12 -9.97 -6.25
CA PRO A 37 -16.16 -9.17 -5.60
C PRO A 37 -16.33 -7.77 -6.22
N GLY A 38 -15.26 -7.20 -6.76
CA GLY A 38 -15.29 -5.89 -7.44
C GLY A 38 -15.64 -5.91 -8.94
N LEU A 39 -16.09 -7.04 -9.51
CA LEU A 39 -16.39 -7.16 -10.95
C LEU A 39 -17.74 -7.87 -11.19
N SER A 40 -18.34 -7.65 -12.36
CA SER A 40 -19.58 -8.32 -12.76
C SER A 40 -19.47 -9.85 -12.83
N VAL A 41 -20.55 -10.58 -12.58
CA VAL A 41 -20.53 -12.05 -12.59
C VAL A 41 -20.75 -12.60 -14.01
N VAL A 42 -19.82 -13.45 -14.48
CA VAL A 42 -19.86 -14.05 -15.84
C VAL A 42 -20.02 -15.57 -15.87
N ALA A 43 -19.73 -16.26 -14.77
CA ALA A 43 -19.82 -17.71 -14.62
C ALA A 43 -19.11 -18.54 -15.74
N ASN A 44 -18.08 -18.01 -16.41
CA ASN A 44 -17.47 -18.67 -17.57
C ASN A 44 -16.49 -19.80 -17.21
N CYS A 45 -15.81 -19.73 -16.06
CA CYS A 45 -14.81 -20.73 -15.65
C CYS A 45 -15.40 -22.06 -15.16
N ARG A 46 -16.67 -22.10 -14.75
CA ARG A 46 -17.43 -23.29 -14.32
C ARG A 46 -16.81 -24.16 -13.21
N ILE A 47 -15.75 -23.74 -12.51
CA ILE A 47 -15.19 -24.55 -11.42
C ILE A 47 -16.07 -24.54 -10.15
N CYS A 48 -16.84 -23.45 -9.94
CA CYS A 48 -17.67 -23.25 -8.76
C CYS A 48 -19.06 -23.94 -8.80
N LEU A 49 -19.30 -24.91 -9.69
CA LEU A 49 -20.62 -25.53 -9.78
C LEU A 49 -20.91 -26.41 -8.55
N GLY A 50 -22.09 -26.25 -7.95
CA GLY A 50 -22.54 -27.03 -6.78
C GLY A 50 -23.89 -27.71 -7.02
N GLU A 51 -24.18 -28.75 -6.21
CA GLU A 51 -25.53 -29.31 -6.14
C GLU A 51 -26.40 -28.42 -5.24
N VAL A 52 -27.58 -28.02 -5.73
CA VAL A 52 -28.45 -27.06 -5.05
C VAL A 52 -29.86 -27.64 -4.93
N TRP A 53 -30.45 -27.50 -3.75
CA TRP A 53 -31.85 -27.73 -3.46
C TRP A 53 -32.46 -26.43 -2.96
N ALA A 54 -33.68 -26.11 -3.39
CA ALA A 54 -34.40 -24.95 -2.89
C ALA A 54 -35.86 -25.30 -2.55
N PRO A 55 -36.48 -24.62 -1.58
CA PRO A 55 -37.91 -24.75 -1.33
C PRO A 55 -38.70 -24.33 -2.57
N ASN A 56 -39.60 -25.20 -3.04
CA ASN A 56 -40.48 -24.89 -4.15
C ASN A 56 -41.47 -23.78 -3.73
N PRO A 57 -41.57 -22.65 -4.47
CA PRO A 57 -42.42 -21.53 -4.07
C PRO A 57 -43.92 -21.87 -3.94
N ARG A 58 -44.39 -22.95 -4.58
CA ARG A 58 -45.81 -23.37 -4.56
C ARG A 58 -46.09 -24.43 -3.50
N THR A 59 -45.16 -25.35 -3.27
CA THR A 59 -45.38 -26.52 -2.39
C THR A 59 -44.64 -26.43 -1.06
N GLY A 60 -43.66 -25.52 -0.93
CA GLY A 60 -42.78 -25.39 0.23
C GLY A 60 -41.81 -26.56 0.42
N LYS A 61 -41.88 -27.60 -0.42
CA LYS A 61 -41.00 -28.77 -0.33
C LYS A 61 -39.63 -28.48 -0.92
N LEU A 62 -38.59 -29.02 -0.29
CA LEU A 62 -37.22 -28.90 -0.76
C LEU A 62 -37.02 -29.79 -2.01
N GLU A 63 -36.73 -29.18 -3.15
CA GLU A 63 -36.56 -29.87 -4.43
C GLU A 63 -35.15 -29.64 -5.01
N ALA A 64 -34.57 -30.70 -5.58
CA ALA A 64 -33.24 -30.66 -6.16
C ALA A 64 -33.25 -29.97 -7.53
N PHE A 65 -32.23 -29.18 -7.81
CA PHE A 65 -32.00 -28.67 -9.16
C PHE A 65 -31.51 -29.83 -10.04
N PRO A 66 -31.95 -29.93 -11.31
CA PRO A 66 -31.65 -31.07 -12.17
C PRO A 66 -30.18 -31.13 -12.62
N LYS A 67 -29.43 -30.04 -12.46
CA LYS A 67 -28.02 -29.90 -12.88
C LYS A 67 -27.25 -29.15 -11.80
N LEU A 68 -25.92 -29.28 -11.84
CA LEU A 68 -25.05 -28.43 -11.05
C LEU A 68 -25.21 -26.96 -11.46
N VAL A 69 -25.23 -26.08 -10.47
CA VAL A 69 -25.53 -24.65 -10.66
C VAL A 69 -24.28 -23.82 -10.36
N PRO A 70 -23.99 -22.76 -11.13
CA PRO A 70 -22.91 -21.83 -10.79
C PRO A 70 -23.24 -21.08 -9.51
N THR A 71 -22.55 -21.41 -8.43
CA THR A 71 -22.74 -20.76 -7.13
C THR A 71 -22.42 -19.27 -7.17
N CYS A 72 -21.54 -18.83 -8.08
CA CYS A 72 -21.21 -17.43 -8.27
C CYS A 72 -22.34 -16.58 -8.85
N GLN A 73 -23.34 -17.20 -9.50
CA GLN A 73 -24.44 -16.51 -10.17
C GLN A 73 -25.78 -16.78 -9.50
N GLN A 74 -25.97 -17.97 -8.92
CA GLN A 74 -27.20 -18.32 -8.25
C GLN A 74 -27.38 -17.49 -6.97
N ALA A 75 -28.49 -16.75 -6.90
CA ALA A 75 -28.87 -16.01 -5.70
C ALA A 75 -29.13 -16.98 -4.53
N ALA A 76 -28.64 -16.62 -3.35
CA ALA A 76 -28.95 -17.31 -2.11
C ALA A 76 -30.40 -17.00 -1.70
N SER A 77 -31.11 -18.01 -1.19
CA SER A 77 -32.47 -17.86 -0.68
C SER A 77 -32.68 -18.72 0.58
N GLU A 78 -33.65 -18.29 1.39
CA GLU A 78 -34.00 -18.96 2.65
C GLU A 78 -34.29 -20.45 2.45
N GLY A 79 -33.71 -21.29 3.30
CA GLY A 79 -33.94 -22.73 3.29
C GLY A 79 -33.31 -23.48 2.12
N MET A 80 -32.46 -22.83 1.31
CA MET A 80 -31.63 -23.53 0.33
C MET A 80 -30.67 -24.50 1.02
N VAL A 81 -30.41 -25.62 0.36
CA VAL A 81 -29.36 -26.56 0.74
C VAL A 81 -28.40 -26.71 -0.42
N VAL A 82 -27.12 -26.49 -0.17
CA VAL A 82 -26.05 -26.45 -1.18
C VAL A 82 -24.94 -27.40 -0.77
N TYR A 83 -24.47 -28.21 -1.70
CA TYR A 83 -23.28 -29.04 -1.52
C TYR A 83 -22.25 -28.70 -2.60
N THR A 84 -21.14 -28.06 -2.18
CA THR A 84 -19.99 -27.73 -3.03
C THR A 84 -18.92 -28.82 -3.03
N ASP A 85 -19.06 -29.81 -2.13
CA ASP A 85 -18.17 -30.95 -1.90
C ASP A 85 -18.81 -32.31 -2.25
N SER A 86 -20.04 -32.30 -2.79
CA SER A 86 -20.72 -33.51 -3.26
C SER A 86 -19.89 -34.27 -4.31
N PRO A 87 -20.07 -35.60 -4.46
CA PRO A 87 -19.35 -36.37 -5.48
C PRO A 87 -19.49 -35.80 -6.90
N LYS A 88 -20.65 -35.23 -7.26
CA LYS A 88 -20.84 -34.59 -8.58
C LYS A 88 -20.11 -33.24 -8.67
N ALA A 89 -20.15 -32.42 -7.62
CA ALA A 89 -19.44 -31.14 -7.60
C ALA A 89 -17.91 -31.34 -7.72
N VAL A 90 -17.37 -32.30 -6.96
CA VAL A 90 -15.94 -32.66 -7.02
C VAL A 90 -15.57 -33.27 -8.37
N ALA A 91 -16.43 -34.11 -8.96
CA ALA A 91 -16.21 -34.61 -10.31
C ALA A 91 -16.16 -33.46 -11.35
N ASN A 92 -17.04 -32.47 -11.22
CA ASN A 92 -17.00 -31.27 -12.07
C ASN A 92 -15.71 -30.46 -11.88
N GLN A 93 -15.29 -30.21 -10.65
CA GLN A 93 -14.04 -29.49 -10.36
C GLN A 93 -12.85 -30.20 -11.02
N LYS A 94 -12.76 -31.52 -10.89
CA LYS A 94 -11.74 -32.35 -11.55
C LYS A 94 -11.77 -32.26 -13.07
N SER A 95 -12.96 -32.28 -13.67
CA SER A 95 -13.13 -32.13 -15.13
C SER A 95 -12.74 -30.74 -15.61
N VAL A 96 -13.14 -29.68 -14.91
CA VAL A 96 -12.79 -28.30 -15.25
C VAL A 96 -11.29 -28.10 -15.15
N MET A 97 -10.64 -28.60 -14.10
CA MET A 97 -9.18 -28.54 -13.97
C MET A 97 -8.48 -29.25 -15.13
N GLU A 98 -8.98 -30.42 -15.55
CA GLU A 98 -8.45 -31.09 -16.73
C GLU A 98 -8.55 -30.20 -17.98
N PHE A 99 -9.70 -29.58 -18.25
CA PHE A 99 -9.86 -28.68 -19.40
C PHE A 99 -8.95 -27.46 -19.35
N LEU A 100 -8.79 -26.84 -18.18
CA LEU A 100 -7.92 -25.67 -18.02
C LEU A 100 -6.44 -26.02 -18.28
N LEU A 101 -6.01 -27.24 -17.92
CA LEU A 101 -4.62 -27.70 -18.05
C LEU A 101 -4.29 -28.27 -19.44
N ILE A 102 -5.28 -28.50 -20.31
CA ILE A 102 -5.07 -29.04 -21.67
C ILE A 102 -4.09 -28.16 -22.45
N ASN A 103 -4.34 -26.86 -22.55
CA ASN A 103 -3.48 -25.92 -23.29
C ASN A 103 -2.52 -25.13 -22.41
N HIS A 104 -2.67 -25.17 -21.08
CA HIS A 104 -1.77 -24.45 -20.18
C HIS A 104 -0.33 -25.00 -20.28
N PRO A 105 0.70 -24.13 -20.37
CA PRO A 105 2.08 -24.55 -20.53
C PRO A 105 2.68 -25.10 -19.23
N VAL A 106 3.73 -25.91 -19.36
CA VAL A 106 4.49 -26.47 -18.22
C VAL A 106 5.56 -25.46 -17.78
N ASP A 107 5.12 -24.24 -17.48
CA ASP A 107 5.98 -23.09 -17.23
C ASP A 107 6.20 -22.80 -15.75
N CYS A 108 5.64 -23.61 -14.85
CA CYS A 108 5.65 -23.35 -13.40
C CYS A 108 7.03 -22.98 -12.83
N PRO A 109 8.17 -23.62 -13.23
CA PRO A 109 9.48 -23.23 -12.71
C PRO A 109 9.93 -21.81 -13.09
N VAL A 110 9.49 -21.32 -14.25
CA VAL A 110 9.84 -20.00 -14.81
C VAL A 110 8.68 -19.00 -14.71
N CYS A 111 7.59 -19.35 -14.04
CA CYS A 111 6.43 -18.50 -13.87
C CYS A 111 6.51 -17.77 -12.54
N ASP A 112 6.42 -16.45 -12.56
CA ASP A 112 6.51 -15.64 -11.33
C ASP A 112 5.28 -15.71 -10.43
N GLN A 113 4.14 -16.14 -10.98
CA GLN A 113 2.96 -16.45 -10.16
C GLN A 113 3.14 -17.74 -9.34
N ALA A 114 4.16 -18.55 -9.62
CA ALA A 114 4.35 -19.81 -8.90
C ALA A 114 4.52 -19.54 -7.39
N GLY A 115 3.78 -20.28 -6.57
CA GLY A 115 3.68 -20.06 -5.12
C GLY A 115 2.57 -19.10 -4.68
N GLU A 116 1.96 -18.35 -5.60
CA GLU A 116 0.74 -17.55 -5.37
C GLU A 116 -0.27 -17.73 -6.53
N CYS A 117 -0.26 -18.91 -7.17
CA CYS A 117 -1.06 -19.23 -8.33
C CYS A 117 -2.26 -20.10 -7.93
N HIS A 118 -3.46 -19.53 -7.99
CA HIS A 118 -4.69 -20.30 -7.70
C HIS A 118 -4.87 -21.51 -8.63
N LEU A 119 -4.35 -21.47 -9.86
CA LEU A 119 -4.38 -22.64 -10.75
C LEU A 119 -3.50 -23.78 -10.23
N GLN A 120 -2.37 -23.48 -9.60
CA GLN A 120 -1.54 -24.48 -8.95
C GLN A 120 -2.26 -25.07 -7.73
N ASP A 121 -2.81 -24.21 -6.87
CA ASP A 121 -3.51 -24.62 -5.64
C ASP A 121 -4.70 -25.53 -5.95
N TYR A 122 -5.56 -25.12 -6.87
CA TYR A 122 -6.72 -25.93 -7.28
C TYR A 122 -6.32 -27.14 -8.15
N SER A 123 -5.19 -27.10 -8.87
CA SER A 123 -4.65 -28.30 -9.50
C SER A 123 -4.12 -29.30 -8.48
N TYR A 124 -3.59 -28.84 -7.36
CA TYR A 124 -3.17 -29.73 -6.28
C TYR A 124 -4.39 -30.39 -5.61
N GLN A 125 -5.43 -29.60 -5.32
CA GLN A 125 -6.65 -30.10 -4.67
C GLN A 125 -7.55 -30.95 -5.58
N TYR A 126 -7.77 -30.49 -6.82
CA TYR A 126 -8.76 -31.06 -7.75
C TYR A 126 -8.15 -31.54 -9.07
N GLY A 127 -6.86 -31.40 -9.30
CA GLY A 127 -6.21 -31.90 -10.51
C GLY A 127 -5.96 -33.41 -10.48
N ARG A 128 -5.39 -33.91 -11.58
CA ARG A 128 -4.90 -35.29 -11.69
C ARG A 128 -3.38 -35.27 -11.67
N GLY A 129 -2.75 -36.28 -11.07
CA GLY A 129 -1.29 -36.42 -11.08
C GLY A 129 -0.68 -36.71 -12.46
N GLN A 130 -1.51 -37.09 -13.45
CA GLN A 130 -1.08 -37.36 -14.82
C GLN A 130 -2.07 -36.73 -15.81
N SER A 131 -1.52 -36.10 -16.87
CA SER A 131 -2.30 -35.62 -18.01
C SER A 131 -2.64 -36.78 -18.95
N ARG A 132 -3.86 -36.79 -19.48
CA ARG A 132 -4.28 -37.67 -20.59
C ARG A 132 -4.15 -37.00 -21.96
N PHE A 133 -3.88 -35.69 -21.98
CA PHE A 133 -3.75 -34.92 -23.21
C PHE A 133 -2.36 -35.11 -23.79
N THR A 134 -2.28 -35.77 -24.94
CA THR A 134 -1.05 -36.12 -25.68
C THR A 134 -0.87 -35.32 -26.96
N GLU A 135 -1.84 -34.49 -27.32
CA GLU A 135 -1.82 -33.69 -28.54
C GLU A 135 -0.94 -32.43 -28.39
N ALA A 136 -0.71 -31.76 -29.52
CA ALA A 136 -0.03 -30.47 -29.51
C ALA A 136 -0.91 -29.41 -28.80
N LYS A 137 -0.33 -28.74 -27.79
CA LYS A 137 -0.96 -27.61 -27.10
C LYS A 137 -1.01 -26.39 -28.02
N ASN A 138 -2.08 -25.61 -27.89
CA ASN A 138 -2.15 -24.29 -28.51
C ASN A 138 -1.14 -23.36 -27.85
N LYS A 139 -0.23 -22.79 -28.66
CA LYS A 139 0.78 -21.84 -28.21
C LYS A 139 0.44 -20.46 -28.74
N GLN A 140 0.46 -19.48 -27.85
CA GLN A 140 0.24 -18.08 -28.20
C GLN A 140 1.49 -17.28 -27.85
N PRO A 141 1.85 -16.27 -28.66
CA PRO A 141 3.03 -15.46 -28.39
C PRO A 141 2.84 -14.63 -27.12
N LYS A 142 3.97 -14.35 -26.47
CA LYS A 142 4.06 -13.32 -25.43
C LYS A 142 3.86 -11.97 -26.09
N LYS A 143 3.12 -11.07 -25.43
CA LYS A 143 2.78 -9.74 -25.96
C LYS A 143 3.17 -8.69 -24.94
N ASP A 144 3.86 -7.66 -25.42
CA ASP A 144 4.03 -6.43 -24.66
C ASP A 144 2.76 -5.61 -24.80
N VAL A 145 2.02 -5.45 -23.71
CA VAL A 145 0.69 -4.80 -23.73
C VAL A 145 0.72 -3.39 -23.16
N GLY A 146 1.85 -2.92 -22.62
CA GLY A 146 1.94 -1.61 -21.98
C GLY A 146 3.26 -1.43 -21.24
N PRO A 147 3.53 -0.23 -20.70
CA PRO A 147 4.84 0.08 -20.10
C PRO A 147 5.23 -0.86 -18.95
N ASN A 148 4.25 -1.27 -18.13
CA ASN A 148 4.50 -2.03 -16.90
C ASN A 148 4.10 -3.51 -16.98
N ILE A 149 3.36 -3.93 -18.02
CA ILE A 149 2.67 -5.24 -18.01
C ILE A 149 3.09 -6.07 -19.22
N LEU A 150 3.43 -7.33 -18.97
CA LEU A 150 3.73 -8.33 -19.99
C LEU A 150 2.67 -9.43 -19.99
N LEU A 151 2.13 -9.76 -21.16
CA LEU A 151 1.10 -10.79 -21.33
C LEU A 151 1.70 -12.08 -21.88
N TYR A 152 1.73 -13.12 -21.04
CA TYR A 152 1.94 -14.51 -21.41
C TYR A 152 0.60 -15.14 -21.78
N SER A 153 0.21 -14.97 -23.05
CA SER A 153 -1.10 -15.37 -23.56
C SER A 153 -1.40 -16.86 -23.39
N ASP A 154 -0.37 -17.72 -23.51
CA ASP A 154 -0.46 -19.17 -23.36
C ASP A 154 -0.77 -19.63 -21.93
N ARG A 155 -0.45 -18.80 -20.92
CA ARG A 155 -0.79 -19.07 -19.51
C ARG A 155 -2.23 -18.66 -19.16
N CYS A 156 -2.91 -17.91 -20.02
CA CYS A 156 -4.26 -17.41 -19.73
C CYS A 156 -5.29 -18.54 -19.70
N ILE A 157 -6.22 -18.47 -18.73
CA ILE A 157 -7.34 -19.42 -18.58
C ILE A 157 -8.70 -18.82 -18.99
N MET A 158 -8.69 -17.70 -19.73
CA MET A 158 -9.89 -17.00 -20.22
C MET A 158 -10.93 -16.68 -19.13
N CYS A 159 -10.49 -16.34 -17.91
CA CYS A 159 -11.40 -15.95 -16.82
C CYS A 159 -12.06 -14.57 -17.03
N THR A 160 -11.56 -13.78 -17.99
CA THR A 160 -12.03 -12.43 -18.38
C THR A 160 -12.07 -11.38 -17.25
N ARG A 161 -11.38 -11.60 -16.12
CA ARG A 161 -11.28 -10.59 -15.05
C ARG A 161 -10.65 -9.28 -15.55
N CYS A 162 -9.56 -9.38 -16.29
CA CYS A 162 -8.83 -8.21 -16.81
C CYS A 162 -9.66 -7.37 -17.79
N VAL A 163 -10.39 -8.02 -18.72
CA VAL A 163 -11.28 -7.35 -19.68
C VAL A 163 -12.44 -6.65 -18.97
N ARG A 164 -13.03 -7.30 -17.95
CA ARG A 164 -14.08 -6.66 -17.14
C ARG A 164 -13.54 -5.49 -16.34
N PHE A 165 -12.35 -5.60 -15.78
CA PHE A 165 -11.71 -4.51 -15.05
C PHE A 165 -11.51 -3.28 -15.95
N THR A 166 -10.94 -3.45 -17.14
CA THR A 166 -10.72 -2.31 -18.05
C THR A 166 -12.02 -1.70 -18.57
N ARG A 167 -13.11 -2.48 -18.60
CA ARG A 167 -14.43 -2.01 -19.04
C ARG A 167 -15.25 -1.35 -17.94
N GLU A 168 -15.28 -1.96 -16.76
CA GLU A 168 -16.20 -1.62 -15.66
C GLU A 168 -15.55 -0.68 -14.64
N VAL A 169 -14.26 -0.89 -14.34
CA VAL A 169 -13.56 -0.13 -13.31
C VAL A 169 -12.89 1.08 -13.92
N THR A 170 -12.00 0.87 -14.90
CA THR A 170 -11.24 1.97 -15.51
C THR A 170 -12.03 2.69 -16.62
N GLY A 171 -12.93 1.98 -17.31
CA GLY A 171 -13.72 2.50 -18.43
C GLY A 171 -12.94 2.71 -19.73
N THR A 172 -11.70 2.25 -19.79
CA THR A 172 -10.76 2.48 -20.90
C THR A 172 -10.85 1.42 -22.00
N ASN A 173 -11.37 0.23 -21.68
CA ASN A 173 -11.62 -0.86 -22.63
C ASN A 173 -10.39 -1.30 -23.45
N GLU A 174 -9.15 -1.14 -22.95
CA GLU A 174 -7.97 -1.48 -23.75
C GLU A 174 -7.84 -2.99 -23.98
N LEU A 175 -8.24 -3.81 -23.00
CA LEU A 175 -8.21 -5.27 -23.11
C LEU A 175 -9.50 -5.84 -23.69
N MET A 176 -9.36 -6.81 -24.59
CA MET A 176 -10.46 -7.51 -25.25
C MET A 176 -10.23 -9.03 -25.33
N VAL A 177 -11.29 -9.75 -25.71
CA VAL A 177 -11.18 -11.14 -26.17
C VAL A 177 -11.09 -11.11 -27.70
N ASP A 178 -9.97 -11.55 -28.23
CA ASP A 178 -9.73 -11.71 -29.67
C ASP A 178 -10.01 -13.16 -30.10
N GLY A 179 -10.64 -13.32 -31.26
CA GLY A 179 -11.00 -14.64 -31.81
C GLY A 179 -12.23 -15.30 -31.15
N ARG A 180 -12.35 -16.62 -31.33
CA ARG A 180 -13.47 -17.44 -30.83
C ARG A 180 -13.05 -18.89 -30.62
N GLY A 181 -13.59 -19.54 -29.59
CA GLY A 181 -13.42 -20.98 -29.38
C GLY A 181 -12.02 -21.32 -28.88
N ALA A 182 -11.42 -22.41 -29.34
CA ALA A 182 -10.12 -22.87 -28.80
C ALA A 182 -8.93 -21.95 -29.14
N THR A 183 -9.10 -21.01 -30.08
CA THR A 183 -8.07 -20.05 -30.49
C THR A 183 -8.32 -18.65 -29.93
N GLU A 184 -9.34 -18.47 -29.08
CA GLU A 184 -9.56 -17.19 -28.42
C GLU A 184 -8.42 -16.85 -27.48
N GLN A 185 -8.14 -15.55 -27.34
CA GLN A 185 -7.07 -15.06 -26.50
C GLN A 185 -7.41 -13.69 -25.94
N ILE A 186 -6.77 -13.33 -24.84
CA ILE A 186 -6.76 -11.94 -24.39
C ILE A 186 -5.76 -11.17 -25.25
N ASP A 187 -6.17 -9.98 -25.67
CA ASP A 187 -5.29 -9.04 -26.35
C ASP A 187 -5.66 -7.59 -26.02
N ILE A 188 -4.83 -6.66 -26.44
CA ILE A 188 -5.15 -5.24 -26.46
C ILE A 188 -5.87 -4.87 -27.77
N PHE A 189 -6.75 -3.88 -27.72
CA PHE A 189 -7.32 -3.31 -28.92
C PHE A 189 -6.18 -2.69 -29.78
N PRO A 190 -6.14 -2.93 -31.10
CA PRO A 190 -5.05 -2.43 -31.94
C PRO A 190 -4.83 -0.92 -31.77
N GLY A 191 -3.60 -0.52 -31.44
CA GLY A 191 -3.21 0.87 -31.22
C GLY A 191 -3.50 1.41 -29.81
N MET A 192 -4.09 0.61 -28.90
CA MET A 192 -4.38 1.01 -27.53
C MET A 192 -3.56 0.18 -26.54
N ALA A 193 -2.42 0.73 -26.10
CA ALA A 193 -1.65 0.11 -25.02
C ALA A 193 -2.43 0.18 -23.69
N LEU A 194 -2.29 -0.85 -22.87
CA LEU A 194 -2.74 -0.87 -21.48
C LEU A 194 -1.86 0.07 -20.65
N ASN A 195 -2.25 1.33 -20.58
CA ASN A 195 -1.47 2.42 -19.97
C ASN A 195 -2.38 3.45 -19.27
N ASN A 196 -3.46 2.97 -18.66
CA ASN A 196 -4.27 3.79 -17.76
C ASN A 196 -3.67 3.80 -16.34
N GLU A 197 -4.10 4.74 -15.51
CA GLU A 197 -3.52 4.98 -14.18
C GLU A 197 -3.83 3.89 -13.13
N LEU A 198 -4.63 2.89 -13.50
CA LEU A 198 -4.98 1.73 -12.68
C LEU A 198 -4.56 0.40 -13.34
N ALA A 199 -3.74 0.44 -14.41
CA ALA A 199 -3.42 -0.71 -15.24
C ALA A 199 -2.78 -1.86 -14.44
N GLY A 200 -1.89 -1.58 -13.49
CA GLY A 200 -1.19 -2.58 -12.70
C GLY A 200 -2.10 -3.51 -11.89
N ASN A 201 -3.34 -3.11 -11.59
CA ASN A 201 -4.30 -3.97 -10.88
C ASN A 201 -4.68 -5.22 -11.69
N VAL A 202 -4.48 -5.25 -13.02
CA VAL A 202 -4.75 -6.47 -13.80
C VAL A 202 -3.80 -7.61 -13.45
N VAL A 203 -2.60 -7.30 -12.93
CA VAL A 203 -1.63 -8.29 -12.43
C VAL A 203 -2.18 -8.97 -11.20
N ASP A 204 -2.70 -8.20 -10.24
CA ASP A 204 -3.30 -8.74 -9.01
C ASP A 204 -4.60 -9.51 -9.29
N LEU A 205 -5.36 -9.10 -10.30
CA LEU A 205 -6.60 -9.76 -10.69
C LEU A 205 -6.37 -11.12 -11.35
N CYS A 206 -5.23 -11.30 -12.02
CA CYS A 206 -4.96 -12.49 -12.79
C CYS A 206 -4.74 -13.68 -11.84
N PRO A 207 -5.60 -14.73 -11.86
CA PRO A 207 -5.43 -15.88 -10.97
C PRO A 207 -4.28 -16.82 -11.40
N VAL A 208 -3.56 -16.47 -12.46
CA VAL A 208 -2.51 -17.23 -13.13
C VAL A 208 -1.43 -16.27 -13.60
N GLY A 209 -0.24 -16.76 -13.93
CA GLY A 209 0.87 -15.90 -14.38
C GLY A 209 0.79 -15.46 -15.84
N ALA A 210 -0.39 -15.04 -16.31
CA ALA A 210 -0.61 -14.55 -17.66
C ALA A 210 -0.32 -13.04 -17.78
N LEU A 211 -0.82 -12.23 -16.84
CA LEU A 211 -0.52 -10.79 -16.78
C LEU A 211 0.50 -10.58 -15.67
N LEU A 212 1.74 -10.24 -16.04
CA LEU A 212 2.85 -10.12 -15.11
C LEU A 212 3.37 -8.68 -15.09
N ASP A 213 3.77 -8.23 -13.91
CA ASP A 213 4.46 -6.97 -13.71
C ASP A 213 5.91 -7.09 -14.20
N LYS A 214 6.30 -6.22 -15.13
CA LYS A 214 7.65 -6.17 -15.70
C LYS A 214 8.70 -5.79 -14.67
N ASP A 215 8.36 -4.95 -13.68
CA ASP A 215 9.29 -4.53 -12.64
C ASP A 215 9.63 -5.69 -11.69
N PHE A 216 8.65 -6.55 -11.39
CA PHE A 216 8.84 -7.70 -10.50
C PHE A 216 9.34 -8.96 -11.23
N LEU A 217 9.20 -9.01 -12.55
CA LEU A 217 9.52 -10.19 -13.35
C LEU A 217 10.96 -10.68 -13.10
N PHE A 218 11.07 -11.92 -12.64
CA PHE A 218 12.30 -12.64 -12.31
C PHE A 218 13.14 -12.02 -11.19
N GLN A 219 12.58 -11.12 -10.37
CA GLN A 219 13.31 -10.47 -9.29
C GLN A 219 13.36 -11.31 -8.01
N GLN A 220 12.27 -11.97 -7.64
CA GLN A 220 12.16 -12.74 -6.39
C GLN A 220 11.05 -13.79 -6.47
N ARG A 221 11.16 -14.88 -5.69
CA ARG A 221 10.06 -15.84 -5.50
C ARG A 221 9.22 -15.47 -4.29
N VAL A 222 7.91 -15.65 -4.42
CA VAL A 222 6.93 -15.12 -3.47
C VAL A 222 7.01 -15.75 -2.08
N TRP A 223 7.52 -16.97 -1.96
CA TRP A 223 7.75 -17.63 -0.66
C TRP A 223 8.93 -17.06 0.13
N PHE A 224 9.79 -16.25 -0.49
CA PHE A 224 10.83 -15.48 0.22
C PHE A 224 10.34 -14.09 0.65
N LEU A 225 9.21 -13.62 0.13
CA LEU A 225 8.71 -12.28 0.43
C LEU A 225 7.96 -12.25 1.75
N LYS A 226 8.37 -11.32 2.62
CA LYS A 226 7.59 -10.89 3.77
C LYS A 226 6.58 -9.84 3.29
N LYS A 227 5.35 -9.94 3.79
CA LYS A 227 4.25 -9.03 3.48
C LYS A 227 3.95 -8.18 4.70
N THR A 228 4.34 -6.90 4.66
CA THR A 228 4.08 -5.97 5.76
C THR A 228 2.91 -5.06 5.42
N PRO A 229 1.87 -4.99 6.25
CA PRO A 229 0.74 -4.10 6.00
C PRO A 229 1.13 -2.63 6.20
N SER A 230 0.80 -1.81 5.21
CA SER A 230 1.10 -0.38 5.20
C SER A 230 -0.05 0.40 4.54
N ILE A 231 0.17 1.69 4.34
CA ILE A 231 -0.74 2.61 3.66
C ILE A 231 0.01 3.43 2.61
N ASP A 232 -0.72 3.97 1.65
CA ASP A 232 -0.20 4.91 0.66
C ASP A 232 0.54 6.07 1.34
N GLY A 233 1.86 6.15 1.07
CA GLY A 233 2.75 7.20 1.55
C GLY A 233 3.04 8.30 0.53
N ILE A 234 2.29 8.33 -0.58
CA ILE A 234 2.54 9.21 -1.73
C ILE A 234 1.35 10.14 -1.98
N THR A 235 0.12 9.64 -1.87
CA THR A 235 -1.08 10.44 -2.17
C THR A 235 -2.01 10.59 -0.96
N ALA A 236 -2.90 11.57 -1.02
CA ALA A 236 -3.89 11.80 0.03
C ALA A 236 -4.99 10.73 0.11
N SER A 237 -4.99 9.73 -0.78
CA SER A 237 -6.01 8.66 -0.83
C SER A 237 -5.95 7.81 0.43
N GLY A 238 -4.74 7.51 0.91
CA GLY A 238 -4.52 6.65 2.07
C GLY A 238 -4.88 5.19 1.79
N ASP A 239 -4.68 4.73 0.56
CA ASP A 239 -5.01 3.37 0.14
C ASP A 239 -4.28 2.34 1.00
N ASN A 240 -4.96 1.25 1.37
CA ASN A 240 -4.31 0.18 2.11
C ASN A 240 -3.44 -0.65 1.17
N ILE A 241 -2.19 -0.86 1.55
CA ILE A 241 -1.21 -1.61 0.76
C ILE A 241 -0.52 -2.70 1.57
N SER A 242 0.12 -3.62 0.86
CA SER A 242 1.10 -4.57 1.37
C SER A 242 2.44 -4.26 0.72
N VAL A 243 3.44 -3.96 1.54
CA VAL A 243 4.83 -3.84 1.10
C VAL A 243 5.43 -5.24 1.11
N GLU A 244 5.82 -5.74 -0.06
CA GLU A 244 6.46 -7.04 -0.18
C GLU A 244 7.98 -6.87 -0.30
N HIS A 245 8.70 -7.41 0.68
CA HIS A 245 10.14 -7.20 0.85
C HIS A 245 10.85 -8.47 1.29
N ASN A 246 12.15 -8.55 1.04
CA ASN A 246 13.01 -9.59 1.57
C ASN A 246 14.41 -9.01 1.82
N ASP A 247 15.07 -9.43 2.91
CA ASP A 247 16.42 -9.02 3.29
C ASP A 247 16.69 -7.51 3.19
N GLY A 248 15.76 -6.69 3.71
CA GLY A 248 15.87 -5.23 3.72
C GLY A 248 15.59 -4.55 2.37
N ARG A 249 15.26 -5.31 1.32
CA ARG A 249 14.92 -4.79 0.00
C ARG A 249 13.43 -4.92 -0.30
N VAL A 250 12.82 -3.83 -0.75
CA VAL A 250 11.45 -3.82 -1.26
C VAL A 250 11.46 -4.30 -2.71
N TYR A 251 10.53 -5.19 -3.05
CA TYR A 251 10.40 -5.75 -4.39
C TYR A 251 9.15 -5.26 -5.12
N ARG A 252 8.02 -5.15 -4.42
CA ARG A 252 6.76 -4.65 -5.00
C ARG A 252 5.79 -4.18 -3.92
N ILE A 253 4.78 -3.43 -4.36
CA ILE A 253 3.62 -3.02 -3.54
C ILE A 253 2.37 -3.62 -4.16
N LYS A 254 1.54 -4.26 -3.33
CA LYS A 254 0.22 -4.81 -3.71
C LYS A 254 -0.91 -4.13 -2.93
N PRO A 255 -2.13 -4.06 -3.47
CA PRO A 255 -3.28 -3.56 -2.72
C PRO A 255 -3.61 -4.49 -1.54
N ARG A 256 -4.06 -3.90 -0.44
CA ARG A 256 -4.72 -4.61 0.66
C ARG A 256 -6.18 -4.17 0.71
N VAL A 257 -7.08 -5.12 0.92
CA VAL A 257 -8.52 -4.87 0.84
C VAL A 257 -8.98 -3.95 1.98
N ASN A 258 -9.77 -2.93 1.65
CA ASN A 258 -10.43 -2.04 2.60
C ASN A 258 -11.64 -1.36 1.96
N GLU A 259 -12.84 -1.88 2.24
CA GLU A 259 -14.10 -1.40 1.69
C GLU A 259 -14.37 0.10 1.91
N ALA A 260 -13.80 0.68 2.97
CA ALA A 260 -14.00 2.09 3.31
C ALA A 260 -13.06 3.06 2.59
N VAL A 261 -12.00 2.56 1.93
CA VAL A 261 -10.97 3.39 1.29
C VAL A 261 -10.81 2.99 -0.17
N ASN A 262 -10.02 1.96 -0.44
CA ASN A 262 -9.58 1.61 -1.78
C ASN A 262 -10.28 0.36 -2.34
N LYS A 263 -11.14 -0.28 -1.54
CA LYS A 263 -11.80 -1.55 -1.80
C LYS A 263 -10.79 -2.63 -2.15
N TRP A 264 -10.40 -2.77 -3.41
CA TRP A 264 -9.41 -3.74 -3.90
C TRP A 264 -8.26 -3.12 -4.69
N TRP A 265 -8.32 -1.83 -5.02
CA TRP A 265 -7.48 -1.22 -6.05
C TRP A 265 -6.43 -0.30 -5.44
N ILE A 266 -5.35 -0.06 -6.18
CA ILE A 266 -4.42 1.05 -5.97
C ILE A 266 -4.03 1.65 -7.30
N THR A 267 -3.54 2.89 -7.30
CA THR A 267 -3.02 3.51 -8.52
C THR A 267 -1.65 2.95 -8.90
N ASP A 268 -1.30 3.09 -10.18
CA ASP A 268 0.04 2.80 -10.65
C ASP A 268 1.07 3.76 -10.04
N GLU A 269 0.68 4.99 -9.73
CA GLU A 269 1.51 5.95 -8.98
C GLU A 269 1.89 5.40 -7.59
N VAL A 270 0.95 4.83 -6.84
CA VAL A 270 1.22 4.22 -5.54
C VAL A 270 2.01 2.92 -5.70
N ARG A 271 1.65 2.09 -6.70
CA ARG A 271 2.28 0.79 -6.95
C ARG A 271 3.76 0.90 -7.29
N TYR A 272 4.15 1.88 -8.08
CA TYR A 272 5.53 2.05 -8.58
C TYR A 272 6.29 3.23 -7.96
N GLY A 273 5.62 4.09 -7.18
CA GLY A 273 6.19 5.32 -6.65
C GLY A 273 7.14 5.15 -5.45
N TRP A 274 7.45 3.93 -5.03
CA TRP A 274 8.35 3.64 -3.90
C TRP A 274 9.83 3.53 -4.28
N LYS A 275 10.18 3.54 -5.56
CA LYS A 275 11.56 3.25 -6.03
C LYS A 275 12.63 4.16 -5.40
N PHE A 276 12.27 5.39 -4.99
CA PHE A 276 13.19 6.31 -4.31
C PHE A 276 13.69 5.82 -2.95
N VAL A 277 13.01 4.84 -2.32
CA VAL A 277 13.46 4.17 -1.09
C VAL A 277 14.89 3.64 -1.26
N HIS A 278 15.21 3.08 -2.43
CA HIS A 278 16.53 2.52 -2.76
C HIS A 278 17.35 3.42 -3.69
N SER A 279 17.04 4.71 -3.74
CA SER A 279 17.80 5.66 -4.57
C SER A 279 19.22 5.85 -4.03
N GLU A 280 20.20 5.93 -4.91
CA GLU A 280 21.58 6.34 -4.56
C GLU A 280 21.65 7.79 -4.05
N SER A 281 20.61 8.60 -4.30
CA SER A 281 20.51 9.98 -3.80
C SER A 281 20.00 10.07 -2.36
N ARG A 282 19.80 8.93 -1.68
CA ARG A 282 19.38 8.90 -0.28
C ARG A 282 20.46 9.50 0.61
N ILE A 283 20.02 10.31 1.58
CA ILE A 283 20.89 10.83 2.64
C ILE A 283 20.99 9.74 3.70
N THR A 284 22.19 9.21 3.90
CA THR A 284 22.41 8.11 4.84
C THR A 284 23.18 8.51 6.09
N MET A 285 23.90 9.65 6.03
CA MET A 285 24.73 10.15 7.12
C MET A 285 24.43 11.62 7.43
N PRO A 286 24.57 12.05 8.70
CA PRO A 286 24.52 13.47 9.05
C PRO A 286 25.59 14.26 8.32
N ALA A 287 25.33 15.56 8.08
CA ALA A 287 26.32 16.48 7.53
C ALA A 287 26.29 17.82 8.28
N ILE A 288 27.44 18.48 8.40
CA ILE A 288 27.56 19.80 9.03
C ILE A 288 28.28 20.72 8.05
N LYS A 289 27.71 21.90 7.79
CA LYS A 289 28.25 22.86 6.83
C LYS A 289 29.67 23.29 7.21
N GLY A 290 30.59 23.24 6.25
CA GLY A 290 31.99 23.60 6.44
C GLY A 290 32.84 22.53 7.13
N LYS A 291 32.27 21.39 7.52
CA LYS A 291 33.02 20.21 7.95
C LYS A 291 33.18 19.21 6.80
N PRO A 292 34.26 18.40 6.78
CA PRO A 292 34.37 17.28 5.86
C PRO A 292 33.28 16.24 6.15
N ALA A 293 32.96 15.41 5.14
CA ALA A 293 32.05 14.29 5.31
C ALA A 293 32.55 13.33 6.40
N PHE A 294 31.63 12.79 7.19
CA PHE A 294 31.97 11.84 8.24
C PHE A 294 32.39 10.49 7.66
N ASP A 295 33.22 9.78 8.42
CA ASP A 295 33.53 8.38 8.15
C ASP A 295 32.28 7.52 8.36
N ALA A 296 31.83 6.82 7.31
CA ALA A 296 30.68 5.93 7.35
C ALA A 296 30.85 4.78 8.37
N LEU A 297 32.08 4.43 8.76
CA LEU A 297 32.34 3.43 9.78
C LEU A 297 32.15 3.96 11.21
N LYS A 298 31.88 5.26 11.38
CA LYS A 298 31.69 5.90 12.70
C LYS A 298 30.35 6.65 12.81
N PRO A 299 29.22 5.99 12.56
CA PRO A 299 27.91 6.65 12.55
C PRO A 299 27.51 7.23 13.91
N MET A 300 27.91 6.59 15.01
CA MET A 300 27.65 7.11 16.36
C MET A 300 28.33 8.46 16.62
N GLU A 301 29.57 8.63 16.12
CA GLU A 301 30.30 9.89 16.24
C GLU A 301 29.65 10.99 15.40
N ALA A 302 29.29 10.67 14.15
CA ALA A 302 28.59 11.58 13.26
C ALA A 302 27.27 12.08 13.87
N TRP A 303 26.44 11.18 14.40
CA TRP A 303 25.20 11.54 15.08
C TRP A 303 25.43 12.37 16.34
N ARG A 304 26.45 12.04 17.15
CA ARG A 304 26.80 12.80 18.37
C ARG A 304 27.22 14.23 18.01
N GLU A 305 28.09 14.39 17.02
CA GLU A 305 28.55 15.70 16.57
C GLU A 305 27.44 16.53 15.91
N ALA A 306 26.61 15.92 15.08
CA ALA A 306 25.48 16.60 14.44
C ALA A 306 24.44 17.05 15.50
N THR A 307 24.12 16.19 16.46
CA THR A 307 23.24 16.53 17.60
C THR A 307 23.82 17.69 18.40
N ALA A 308 25.12 17.65 18.73
CA ALA A 308 25.79 18.74 19.46
C ALA A 308 25.81 20.06 18.66
N ALA A 309 25.98 20.00 17.34
CA ALA A 309 25.92 21.18 16.48
C ALA A 309 24.52 21.80 16.44
N VAL A 310 23.47 20.97 16.38
CA VAL A 310 22.08 21.46 16.47
C VAL A 310 21.83 22.11 17.83
N GLU A 311 22.15 21.45 18.94
CA GLU A 311 21.93 22.00 20.28
C GLU A 311 22.73 23.29 20.54
N SER A 312 23.97 23.37 20.05
CA SER A 312 24.77 24.59 20.11
C SER A 312 24.08 25.77 19.40
N ALA A 313 23.54 25.52 18.21
CA ALA A 313 22.79 26.53 17.46
C ALA A 313 21.47 26.91 18.15
N MET A 314 20.75 25.95 18.74
CA MET A 314 19.53 26.22 19.50
C MET A 314 19.81 27.01 20.79
N ASN A 315 20.93 26.78 21.45
CA ASN A 315 21.35 27.57 22.60
C ASN A 315 21.68 29.02 22.19
N ALA A 316 22.42 29.20 21.08
CA ALA A 316 22.69 30.52 20.53
C ALA A 316 21.40 31.27 20.13
N LEU A 317 20.41 30.56 19.58
CA LEU A 317 19.09 31.10 19.28
C LEU A 317 18.42 31.65 20.55
N THR A 318 18.36 30.86 21.63
CA THR A 318 17.71 31.29 22.88
C THR A 318 18.36 32.54 23.48
N ALA A 319 19.65 32.76 23.26
CA ALA A 319 20.35 33.98 23.67
C ALA A 319 20.03 35.20 22.78
N SER A 320 19.66 34.98 21.51
CA SER A 320 19.47 36.03 20.50
C SER A 320 18.12 36.77 20.57
N LYS A 321 17.19 36.33 21.42
CA LYS A 321 15.79 36.81 21.50
C LYS A 321 15.01 36.75 20.17
N LYS A 322 15.51 36.00 19.19
CA LYS A 322 14.82 35.67 17.94
C LYS A 322 14.17 34.29 18.06
N ASN A 323 13.18 34.04 17.21
CA ASN A 323 12.35 32.85 17.31
C ASN A 323 12.86 31.70 16.43
N LEU A 324 12.44 30.49 16.78
CA LEU A 324 12.55 29.28 15.98
C LEU A 324 11.35 29.16 15.03
N ALA A 325 11.58 28.64 13.83
CA ALA A 325 10.52 28.18 12.95
C ALA A 325 10.66 26.68 12.67
N LEU A 326 9.57 25.92 12.75
CA LEU A 326 9.50 24.50 12.39
C LEU A 326 8.59 24.33 11.17
N LEU A 327 9.13 23.77 10.08
CA LEU A 327 8.37 23.36 8.90
C LEU A 327 8.28 21.83 8.87
N VAL A 328 7.08 21.29 9.14
CA VAL A 328 6.81 19.85 9.16
C VAL A 328 6.19 19.42 7.83
N SER A 329 6.84 18.51 7.13
CA SER A 329 6.35 17.99 5.85
C SER A 329 5.04 17.19 6.03
N PRO A 330 4.07 17.34 5.11
CA PRO A 330 2.84 16.55 5.08
C PRO A 330 3.07 15.09 4.65
N MET A 331 4.31 14.69 4.36
CA MET A 331 4.73 13.29 4.10
C MET A 331 5.06 12.54 5.39
N LEU A 332 5.20 13.24 6.52
CA LEU A 332 5.58 12.65 7.80
C LEU A 332 4.39 12.08 8.56
N SER A 333 4.65 11.13 9.46
CA SER A 333 3.61 10.57 10.33
C SER A 333 3.14 11.58 11.37
N CYS A 334 1.95 11.34 11.94
CA CYS A 334 1.46 12.14 13.05
C CYS A 334 2.43 12.10 14.25
N GLU A 335 3.06 10.95 14.48
CA GLU A 335 4.06 10.74 15.54
C GLU A 335 5.36 11.51 15.29
N ASP A 336 5.84 11.58 14.05
CA ASP A 336 6.99 12.40 13.66
C ASP A 336 6.69 13.88 13.93
N ALA A 337 5.54 14.37 13.47
CA ALA A 337 5.10 15.75 13.68
C ALA A 337 5.01 16.09 15.17
N TYR A 338 4.52 15.15 15.99
CA TYR A 338 4.35 15.33 17.43
C TYR A 338 5.68 15.55 18.13
N HIS A 339 6.67 14.67 17.90
CA HIS A 339 7.97 14.79 18.56
C HIS A 339 8.78 15.98 18.04
N LEU A 340 8.72 16.28 16.74
CA LEU A 340 9.35 17.47 16.15
C LEU A 340 8.81 18.76 16.78
N ALA A 341 7.48 18.88 16.89
CA ALA A 341 6.84 20.05 17.51
C ALA A 341 7.15 20.15 19.00
N ARG A 342 7.15 19.02 19.74
CA ARG A 342 7.56 19.01 21.16
C ARG A 342 9.00 19.50 21.35
N TYR A 343 9.91 19.04 20.50
CA TYR A 343 11.29 19.50 20.54
C TYR A 343 11.38 21.01 20.23
N ALA A 344 10.75 21.47 19.14
CA ALA A 344 10.75 22.88 18.77
C ALA A 344 10.16 23.80 19.86
N LEU A 345 9.03 23.41 20.46
CA LEU A 345 8.40 24.16 21.56
C LEU A 345 9.20 24.09 22.86
N LYS A 346 9.97 23.01 23.07
CA LYS A 346 10.94 22.96 24.16
C LYS A 346 12.09 23.93 23.89
N VAL A 347 12.52 24.06 22.63
CA VAL A 347 13.53 25.03 22.16
C VAL A 347 13.10 26.46 22.42
N ASP A 348 11.94 26.79 21.89
CA ASP A 348 11.36 28.12 21.92
C ASP A 348 9.84 27.97 22.12
N PRO A 349 9.28 28.35 23.27
CA PRO A 349 7.83 28.34 23.49
C PRO A 349 7.06 29.24 22.50
N GLU A 350 7.75 30.19 21.87
CA GLU A 350 7.23 31.08 20.82
C GLU A 350 7.59 30.61 19.40
N ALA A 351 8.02 29.35 19.25
CA ALA A 351 8.32 28.76 17.96
C ALA A 351 7.10 28.81 17.04
N MET A 352 7.32 29.21 15.79
CA MET A 352 6.31 29.10 14.74
C MET A 352 6.24 27.66 14.26
N LEU A 353 5.05 27.07 14.30
CA LEU A 353 4.77 25.77 13.71
C LEU A 353 4.14 25.96 12.34
N ALA A 354 4.65 25.26 11.34
CA ALA A 354 4.16 25.34 9.97
C ALA A 354 4.15 23.98 9.28
N ILE A 355 3.28 23.84 8.29
CA ILE A 355 3.20 22.68 7.41
C ILE A 355 3.96 22.99 6.11
N GLY A 356 4.75 22.02 5.65
CA GLY A 356 5.47 22.06 4.40
C GLY A 356 4.57 22.17 3.16
N PRO A 357 5.15 22.37 1.97
CA PRO A 357 4.42 22.41 0.72
C PRO A 357 3.53 21.17 0.52
N VAL A 358 2.30 21.38 0.09
CA VAL A 358 1.38 20.29 -0.27
C VAL A 358 1.34 20.22 -1.80
N PRO A 359 2.02 19.25 -2.43
CA PRO A 359 2.04 19.13 -3.88
C PRO A 359 0.67 18.70 -4.41
N PHE A 360 0.27 19.29 -5.54
CA PHE A 360 -0.92 18.91 -6.29
C PHE A 360 -0.52 18.59 -7.73
N LEU A 361 -1.07 17.50 -8.27
CA LEU A 361 -0.91 17.14 -9.68
C LEU A 361 -2.31 17.00 -10.31
N GLY A 362 -2.64 17.95 -11.19
CA GLY A 362 -3.93 17.96 -11.87
C GLY A 362 -5.11 18.16 -10.93
N GLU A 363 -6.24 17.52 -11.26
CA GLU A 363 -7.49 17.54 -10.50
C GLU A 363 -7.88 16.11 -10.10
N ASP A 364 -8.79 15.98 -9.13
CA ASP A 364 -9.30 14.68 -8.70
C ASP A 364 -10.00 13.98 -9.88
N LYS A 365 -9.56 12.76 -10.20
CA LYS A 365 -10.12 11.94 -11.29
C LYS A 365 -10.86 10.74 -10.73
N THR A 366 -12.17 10.70 -10.90
CA THR A 366 -13.00 9.56 -10.50
C THR A 366 -13.30 8.66 -11.68
N PHE A 367 -12.96 7.38 -11.55
CA PHE A 367 -13.20 6.36 -12.56
C PHE A 367 -14.63 5.81 -12.48
N PRO A 368 -15.17 5.20 -13.55
CA PRO A 368 -16.52 4.60 -13.54
C PRO A 368 -16.74 3.59 -12.41
N GLY A 369 -15.70 2.86 -11.99
CA GLY A 369 -15.74 1.97 -10.83
C GLY A 369 -15.86 2.67 -9.46
N GLY A 370 -15.90 4.00 -9.43
CA GLY A 370 -16.00 4.83 -8.22
C GLY A 370 -14.69 5.04 -7.46
N PHE A 371 -13.57 4.57 -8.00
CA PHE A 371 -12.24 4.85 -7.44
C PHE A 371 -11.78 6.26 -7.85
N THR A 372 -11.26 7.05 -6.92
CA THR A 372 -10.83 8.42 -7.16
C THR A 372 -9.33 8.55 -6.95
N ILE A 373 -8.62 9.01 -7.99
CA ILE A 373 -7.23 9.46 -7.87
C ILE A 373 -7.25 10.88 -7.34
N ARG A 374 -6.62 11.11 -6.20
CA ARG A 374 -6.50 12.44 -5.59
C ARG A 374 -5.40 13.27 -6.25
N ALA A 375 -5.70 14.54 -6.49
CA ALA A 375 -4.72 15.52 -6.95
C ALA A 375 -3.67 15.82 -5.89
N GLU A 376 -4.05 15.82 -4.61
CA GLU A 376 -3.15 16.03 -3.47
C GLU A 376 -2.16 14.86 -3.34
N LYS A 377 -0.88 15.14 -3.55
CA LYS A 377 0.24 14.18 -3.48
C LYS A 377 0.94 14.23 -2.13
N ALA A 378 0.13 14.21 -1.06
CA ALA A 378 0.62 14.17 0.30
C ALA A 378 -0.28 13.28 1.17
N PRO A 379 0.27 12.26 1.84
CA PRO A 379 -0.53 11.28 2.57
C PRO A 379 -1.13 11.83 3.86
N ASN A 380 -0.51 12.85 4.48
CA ASN A 380 -0.82 13.21 5.86
C ASN A 380 -0.96 14.71 6.13
N THR A 381 -1.36 15.51 5.14
CA THR A 381 -1.57 16.96 5.34
C THR A 381 -2.47 17.28 6.54
N ARG A 382 -3.60 16.56 6.65
CA ARG A 382 -4.59 16.76 7.73
C ARG A 382 -4.05 16.29 9.09
N GLY A 383 -3.39 15.15 9.15
CA GLY A 383 -2.88 14.60 10.41
C GLY A 383 -1.73 15.43 10.96
N VAL A 384 -0.79 15.85 10.12
CA VAL A 384 0.28 16.79 10.51
C VAL A 384 -0.34 18.11 10.99
N ARG A 385 -1.31 18.67 10.26
CA ARG A 385 -2.04 19.88 10.68
C ARG A 385 -2.66 19.73 12.06
N ARG A 386 -3.43 18.67 12.28
CA ARG A 386 -4.11 18.39 13.55
C ARG A 386 -3.11 18.32 14.70
N VAL A 387 -1.99 17.62 14.52
CA VAL A 387 -0.95 17.50 15.55
C VAL A 387 -0.31 18.84 15.88
N LEU A 388 0.04 19.64 14.86
CA LEU A 388 0.62 20.96 15.10
C LEU A 388 -0.36 21.91 15.76
N GLU A 389 -1.63 21.92 15.35
CA GLU A 389 -2.67 22.79 15.92
C GLU A 389 -2.94 22.44 17.39
N ALA A 390 -2.96 21.15 17.73
CA ALA A 390 -3.12 20.69 19.11
C ALA A 390 -1.95 21.14 20.01
N LEU A 391 -0.73 21.20 19.48
CA LEU A 391 0.47 21.61 20.23
C LEU A 391 0.72 23.13 20.21
N ALA A 392 0.16 23.86 19.26
CA ALA A 392 0.36 25.30 19.11
C ALA A 392 -0.26 26.14 20.24
N GLY A 393 -1.08 25.54 21.11
CA GLY A 393 -1.67 26.23 22.27
C GLY A 393 -2.58 27.40 21.88
N GLY A 394 -3.30 27.26 20.75
CA GLY A 394 -4.17 28.31 20.19
C GLY A 394 -3.48 29.28 19.24
N LYS A 395 -2.15 29.19 19.04
CA LYS A 395 -1.45 29.95 17.99
C LYS A 395 -1.77 29.37 16.61
N PRO A 396 -1.88 30.20 15.55
CA PRO A 396 -2.14 29.70 14.20
C PRO A 396 -0.95 28.90 13.67
N VAL A 397 -1.24 27.75 13.03
CA VAL A 397 -0.25 26.96 12.29
C VAL A 397 -0.17 27.47 10.86
N ALA A 398 1.02 27.90 10.43
CA ALA A 398 1.22 28.45 9.10
C ALA A 398 1.25 27.35 8.02
N ASN A 399 0.87 27.69 6.79
CA ASN A 399 1.20 26.89 5.61
C ASN A 399 2.57 27.30 5.06
N ALA A 400 3.05 26.63 4.01
CA ALA A 400 4.34 26.93 3.40
C ALA A 400 4.52 28.40 3.00
N GLN A 401 3.52 29.03 2.36
CA GLN A 401 3.60 30.44 1.97
C GLN A 401 3.61 31.38 3.18
N GLY A 402 2.84 31.06 4.23
CA GLY A 402 2.82 31.78 5.49
C GLY A 402 4.16 31.68 6.23
N PHE A 403 4.78 30.50 6.21
CA PHE A 403 6.12 30.26 6.74
C PHE A 403 7.16 31.14 6.02
N GLU A 404 7.18 31.10 4.69
CA GLU A 404 8.09 31.91 3.86
C GLU A 404 7.92 33.41 4.14
N SER A 405 6.68 33.89 4.20
CA SER A 405 6.36 35.29 4.47
C SER A 405 6.77 35.70 5.88
N ALA A 406 6.59 34.83 6.87
CA ALA A 406 6.96 35.11 8.25
C ALA A 406 8.47 35.18 8.45
N LEU A 407 9.25 34.32 7.78
CA LEU A 407 10.72 34.38 7.83
C LEU A 407 11.28 35.72 7.30
N ALA A 408 10.63 36.31 6.30
CA ALA A 408 11.01 37.62 5.76
C ALA A 408 10.87 38.78 6.76
N SER A 409 10.15 38.59 7.88
CA SER A 409 10.00 39.62 8.92
C SER A 409 11.27 39.88 9.75
N GLY A 410 12.30 39.03 9.64
CA GLY A 410 13.55 39.14 10.39
C GLY A 410 13.47 38.73 11.87
N LYS A 411 12.29 38.29 12.34
CA LYS A 411 12.05 37.82 13.72
C LYS A 411 12.65 36.45 14.02
N PHE A 412 12.97 35.68 13.00
CA PHE A 412 13.50 34.33 13.13
C PHE A 412 15.02 34.32 12.91
N ALA A 413 15.75 33.48 13.65
CA ALA A 413 17.19 33.25 13.40
C ALA A 413 17.52 31.81 13.01
N ALA A 414 16.63 30.87 13.31
CA ALA A 414 16.80 29.47 12.99
C ALA A 414 15.52 28.84 12.45
N ALA A 415 15.68 27.83 11.59
CA ALA A 415 14.58 26.98 11.15
C ALA A 415 14.99 25.50 11.17
N ILE A 416 14.04 24.64 11.59
CA ILE A 416 14.08 23.20 11.36
C ILE A 416 13.12 22.91 10.21
N VAL A 417 13.63 22.34 9.13
CA VAL A 417 12.89 22.07 7.90
C VAL A 417 12.92 20.57 7.65
N THR A 418 11.74 19.98 7.48
CA THR A 418 11.62 18.54 7.20
C THR A 418 11.07 18.29 5.80
N GLY A 419 11.59 17.25 5.13
CA GLY A 419 11.25 16.87 3.77
C GLY A 419 10.55 15.51 3.68
N ASN A 420 11.18 14.50 3.08
CA ASN A 420 10.60 13.17 2.82
C ASN A 420 9.64 13.13 1.61
N TYR A 421 9.82 14.04 0.66
CA TYR A 421 9.07 14.03 -0.60
C TYR A 421 9.71 13.06 -1.60
N PRO A 422 8.92 12.31 -2.38
CA PRO A 422 9.44 11.36 -3.38
C PRO A 422 10.06 12.05 -4.61
N SER A 423 9.89 13.37 -4.73
CA SER A 423 10.36 14.22 -5.82
C SER A 423 10.77 15.60 -5.30
N ASP A 424 11.35 16.43 -6.18
CA ASP A 424 11.76 17.78 -5.81
C ASP A 424 10.53 18.63 -5.41
N TRP A 425 10.65 19.24 -4.24
CA TRP A 425 9.60 20.01 -3.57
C TRP A 425 10.06 21.42 -3.22
N VAL A 426 11.34 21.73 -3.47
CA VAL A 426 11.97 22.96 -3.02
C VAL A 426 11.69 24.09 -3.99
N THR A 427 11.15 25.21 -3.49
CA THR A 427 10.87 26.39 -4.29
C THR A 427 11.98 27.45 -4.15
N PRO A 428 12.20 28.31 -5.17
CA PRO A 428 13.12 29.44 -5.05
C PRO A 428 12.73 30.42 -3.91
N SER A 429 11.43 30.56 -3.63
CA SER A 429 10.93 31.42 -2.55
C SER A 429 11.30 30.85 -1.17
N LEU A 430 11.19 29.54 -0.98
CA LEU A 430 11.63 28.86 0.24
C LEU A 430 13.14 29.03 0.47
N LEU A 431 13.96 28.79 -0.57
CA LEU A 431 15.41 28.99 -0.47
C LEU A 431 15.78 30.43 -0.10
N LYS A 432 15.09 31.40 -0.70
CA LYS A 432 15.28 32.82 -0.38
C LYS A 432 14.86 33.14 1.06
N ALA A 433 13.78 32.56 1.56
CA ALA A 433 13.33 32.75 2.93
C ALA A 433 14.33 32.16 3.94
N LEU A 434 14.90 30.98 3.65
CA LEU A 434 15.86 30.28 4.49
C LEU A 434 17.26 30.93 4.49
N SER A 435 17.67 31.59 3.40
CA SER A 435 19.02 32.18 3.30
C SER A 435 19.28 33.34 4.25
N GLY A 436 18.21 33.98 4.76
CA GLY A 436 18.30 35.04 5.78
C GLY A 436 18.52 34.53 7.20
N LEU A 437 18.48 33.22 7.43
CA LEU A 437 18.62 32.61 8.74
C LEU A 437 20.08 32.30 9.09
N THR A 438 20.41 32.41 10.37
CA THR A 438 21.73 32.04 10.90
C THR A 438 21.91 30.53 10.92
N THR A 439 20.84 29.78 11.16
CA THR A 439 20.88 28.32 11.20
C THR A 439 19.70 27.70 10.47
N VAL A 440 19.97 26.73 9.61
CA VAL A 440 18.95 25.87 9.02
C VAL A 440 19.33 24.42 9.33
N VAL A 441 18.43 23.69 9.99
CA VAL A 441 18.55 22.24 10.19
C VAL A 441 17.61 21.56 9.20
N ALA A 442 18.14 20.76 8.29
CA ALA A 442 17.36 19.99 7.34
C ALA A 442 17.26 18.53 7.80
N ILE A 443 16.04 17.99 7.86
CA ILE A 443 15.79 16.57 8.07
C ILE A 443 15.10 16.04 6.82
N ASP A 444 15.80 15.25 6.01
CA ASP A 444 15.29 14.82 4.71
C ASP A 444 15.81 13.42 4.36
N THR A 445 15.16 12.79 3.38
CA THR A 445 15.53 11.46 2.88
C THR A 445 16.33 11.54 1.59
N LEU A 446 16.15 12.59 0.78
CA LEU A 446 16.82 12.81 -0.50
C LEU A 446 17.57 14.14 -0.52
N ALA A 447 18.76 14.15 -1.14
CA ALA A 447 19.53 15.38 -1.32
C ALA A 447 18.80 16.37 -2.24
N ASN A 448 18.73 17.64 -1.82
CA ASN A 448 18.08 18.72 -2.57
C ASN A 448 18.70 20.09 -2.22
N ALA A 449 18.11 21.18 -2.74
CA ALA A 449 18.64 22.53 -2.54
C ALA A 449 18.56 23.02 -1.08
N VAL A 450 17.60 22.56 -0.27
CA VAL A 450 17.54 22.86 1.17
C VAL A 450 18.68 22.16 1.90
N THR A 451 18.91 20.87 1.64
CA THR A 451 19.98 20.12 2.29
C THR A 451 21.36 20.65 1.91
N ALA A 452 21.53 21.16 0.68
CA ALA A 452 22.77 21.78 0.23
C ALA A 452 23.10 23.10 0.95
N MET A 453 22.10 23.90 1.35
CA MET A 453 22.34 25.17 2.04
C MET A 453 22.36 25.06 3.57
N ALA A 454 21.78 23.99 4.12
CA ALA A 454 21.58 23.77 5.55
C ALA A 454 22.88 23.82 6.35
N SER A 455 22.80 24.30 7.59
CA SER A 455 23.89 24.29 8.56
C SER A 455 24.15 22.88 9.07
N VAL A 456 23.09 22.10 9.26
CA VAL A 456 23.14 20.67 9.63
C VAL A 456 22.09 19.91 8.82
N VAL A 457 22.47 18.75 8.29
CA VAL A 457 21.57 17.80 7.64
C VAL A 457 21.51 16.53 8.49
N LEU A 458 20.30 16.03 8.76
CA LEU A 458 20.06 14.79 9.49
C LEU A 458 19.28 13.81 8.59
N PRO A 459 19.76 12.57 8.41
CA PRO A 459 19.13 11.61 7.49
C PRO A 459 17.85 11.02 8.09
N GLY A 460 16.71 11.31 7.44
CA GLY A 460 15.38 10.80 7.78
C GLY A 460 15.10 9.40 7.23
N ALA A 461 14.03 8.77 7.72
CA ALA A 461 13.55 7.47 7.25
C ALA A 461 12.26 7.63 6.43
N VAL A 462 12.15 6.95 5.30
CA VAL A 462 10.91 6.96 4.49
C VAL A 462 9.79 6.18 5.18
N TRP A 463 8.53 6.34 4.77
CA TRP A 463 7.38 5.72 5.45
C TRP A 463 7.47 4.19 5.55
N ILE A 464 8.13 3.52 4.60
CA ILE A 464 8.32 2.07 4.61
C ILE A 464 9.33 1.62 5.71
N GLU A 465 10.23 2.51 6.11
CA GLU A 465 11.32 2.26 7.07
C GLU A 465 10.93 2.57 8.54
N LYS A 466 9.70 3.03 8.77
CA LYS A 466 9.20 3.41 10.08
C LYS A 466 7.74 2.99 10.24
N ALA A 467 7.25 3.05 11.46
CA ALA A 467 5.86 2.83 11.78
C ALA A 467 5.24 4.13 12.31
N GLY A 468 3.97 4.35 12.02
CA GLY A 468 3.27 5.58 12.41
C GLY A 468 1.83 5.58 11.93
N SER A 469 1.26 6.77 11.81
CA SER A 469 -0.10 6.98 11.33
C SER A 469 -0.22 8.16 10.36
N PHE A 470 -1.13 8.02 9.39
CA PHE A 470 -1.56 9.10 8.49
C PHE A 470 -3.07 9.32 8.57
N GLU A 471 -3.49 10.55 8.29
CA GLU A 471 -4.88 10.96 8.12
C GLU A 471 -5.16 11.38 6.66
N ASN A 472 -5.92 10.55 5.96
CA ASN A 472 -6.19 10.71 4.53
C ASN A 472 -7.19 11.83 4.23
N ALA A 473 -7.47 12.08 2.94
CA ALA A 473 -8.38 13.14 2.45
C ALA A 473 -9.79 13.09 3.06
N ASN A 474 -10.25 11.91 3.48
CA ASN A 474 -11.56 11.70 4.08
C ASN A 474 -11.52 11.78 5.63
N SER A 475 -10.45 12.34 6.21
CA SER A 475 -10.21 12.43 7.66
C SER A 475 -10.17 11.06 8.36
N ARG A 476 -9.77 10.01 7.63
CA ARG A 476 -9.61 8.67 8.18
C ARG A 476 -8.18 8.49 8.68
N LEU A 477 -8.04 8.30 9.98
CA LEU A 477 -6.76 8.02 10.63
C LEU A 477 -6.44 6.51 10.54
N GLN A 478 -5.28 6.18 9.97
CA GLN A 478 -4.85 4.81 9.72
C GLN A 478 -3.40 4.62 10.15
N ALA A 479 -3.10 3.47 10.77
CA ALA A 479 -1.74 3.10 11.14
C ALA A 479 -1.07 2.29 10.03
N PHE A 480 0.26 2.39 9.96
CA PHE A 480 1.11 1.57 9.10
C PHE A 480 2.32 1.04 9.86
N GLU A 481 2.85 -0.07 9.38
CA GLU A 481 3.99 -0.75 10.01
C GLU A 481 5.28 -0.51 9.25
N LYS A 482 6.39 -0.70 9.98
CA LYS A 482 7.74 -0.71 9.42
C LYS A 482 7.94 -2.01 8.65
N ALA A 483 8.19 -1.91 7.35
CA ALA A 483 8.46 -3.08 6.52
C ALA A 483 9.95 -3.46 6.55
N ILE A 484 10.83 -2.50 6.31
CA ILE A 484 12.29 -2.70 6.35
C ILE A 484 12.91 -1.80 7.42
N ASP A 485 14.13 -2.11 7.85
CA ASP A 485 14.88 -1.19 8.70
C ASP A 485 15.29 0.07 7.92
N PRO A 486 15.44 1.24 8.59
CA PRO A 486 16.02 2.42 7.98
C PRO A 486 17.36 2.09 7.32
N ILE A 487 17.56 2.57 6.11
CA ILE A 487 18.80 2.32 5.38
C ILE A 487 20.00 2.90 6.13
N GLU A 488 21.07 2.11 6.19
CA GLU A 488 22.36 2.47 6.78
C GLU A 488 22.25 3.10 8.18
N HIS A 489 22.36 4.43 8.27
CA HIS A 489 22.41 5.17 9.52
C HIS A 489 21.32 6.23 9.65
N ALA A 490 20.33 6.18 8.75
CA ALA A 490 19.13 6.99 8.84
C ALA A 490 18.30 6.65 10.08
N LYS A 491 17.50 7.61 10.54
CA LYS A 491 16.58 7.44 11.68
C LYS A 491 15.23 8.05 11.34
N SER A 492 14.15 7.52 11.93
CA SER A 492 12.85 8.19 11.82
C SER A 492 12.92 9.59 12.42
N GLU A 493 12.13 10.51 11.87
CA GLU A 493 12.07 11.89 12.32
C GLU A 493 11.63 11.98 13.79
N ALA A 494 10.73 11.10 14.23
CA ALA A 494 10.40 10.91 15.64
C ALA A 494 11.63 10.54 16.48
N GLN A 495 12.46 9.59 16.05
CA GLN A 495 13.68 9.21 16.78
C GLN A 495 14.71 10.35 16.79
N ILE A 496 14.84 11.08 15.68
CA ILE A 496 15.72 12.26 15.60
C ILE A 496 15.27 13.31 16.63
N ALA A 497 13.99 13.63 16.66
CA ALA A 497 13.42 14.59 17.59
C ALA A 497 13.56 14.14 19.05
N LEU A 498 13.37 12.85 19.35
CA LEU A 498 13.60 12.28 20.68
C LEU A 498 15.07 12.38 21.11
N ASN A 499 16.02 12.12 20.20
CA ASN A 499 17.45 12.25 20.46
C ASN A 499 17.84 13.69 20.78
N LEU A 500 17.34 14.65 19.99
CA LEU A 500 17.53 16.08 20.22
C LEU A 500 16.91 16.52 21.55
N LEU A 501 15.66 16.11 21.83
CA LEU A 501 15.00 16.41 23.09
C LEU A 501 15.75 15.85 24.30
N GLY A 502 16.25 14.62 24.19
CA GLY A 502 17.09 13.97 25.21
C GLY A 502 18.38 14.75 25.48
N ALA A 503 19.11 15.11 24.43
CA ALA A 503 20.31 15.94 24.53
C ALA A 503 20.02 17.27 25.24
N ARG A 504 18.90 17.90 24.89
CA ARG A 504 18.48 19.19 25.43
C ARG A 504 18.11 19.16 26.91
N ILE A 505 17.50 18.08 27.39
CA ILE A 505 17.13 17.91 28.80
C ILE A 505 18.20 17.18 29.62
N GLY A 506 19.32 16.78 29.00
CA GLY A 506 20.39 16.02 29.65
C GLY A 506 19.98 14.60 30.06
N LYS A 507 19.08 13.95 29.29
CA LYS A 507 18.65 12.57 29.55
C LYS A 507 18.84 11.70 28.29
N PRO A 508 19.13 10.39 28.45
CA PRO A 508 19.08 9.46 27.34
C PRO A 508 17.71 9.52 26.66
N ALA A 509 17.71 9.54 25.32
CA ALA A 509 16.48 9.44 24.56
C ALA A 509 15.95 8.01 24.63
N ALA A 510 14.63 7.88 24.76
CA ALA A 510 13.97 6.59 24.60
C ALA A 510 13.96 6.18 23.12
N ASP A 511 13.94 4.87 22.88
CA ASP A 511 13.69 4.34 21.54
C ASP A 511 12.25 4.65 21.12
N TYR A 512 12.10 5.06 19.87
CA TYR A 512 10.82 5.42 19.29
C TYR A 512 9.90 4.20 19.25
N CYS A 513 8.78 4.31 19.95
CA CYS A 513 7.68 3.36 19.89
C CYS A 513 6.40 4.09 19.43
N PRO A 514 5.79 3.70 18.29
CA PRO A 514 4.59 4.35 17.78
C PRO A 514 3.39 4.17 18.73
N ALA A 515 3.23 2.99 19.33
CA ALA A 515 2.14 2.71 20.27
C ALA A 515 2.23 3.56 21.55
N THR A 516 3.44 3.64 22.14
CA THR A 516 3.69 4.50 23.30
C THR A 516 3.47 5.96 22.95
N THR A 517 3.98 6.42 21.80
CA THR A 517 3.81 7.80 21.33
C THR A 517 2.33 8.15 21.17
N ARG A 518 1.52 7.29 20.56
CA ARG A 518 0.07 7.53 20.42
C ARG A 518 -0.67 7.57 21.75
N SER A 519 -0.25 6.77 22.72
CA SER A 519 -0.78 6.83 24.10
C SER A 519 -0.41 8.14 24.81
N GLU A 520 0.74 8.74 24.48
CA GLU A 520 1.08 10.10 24.94
C GLU A 520 0.26 11.16 24.21
N MET A 521 0.11 11.04 22.89
CA MET A 521 -0.65 11.97 22.06
C MET A 521 -2.12 12.04 22.48
N SER A 522 -2.75 10.91 22.83
CA SER A 522 -4.17 10.90 23.23
C SER A 522 -4.48 11.66 24.52
N LYS A 523 -3.45 12.02 25.29
CA LYS A 523 -3.58 12.88 26.49
C LYS A 523 -3.57 14.37 26.16
N VAL A 524 -3.25 14.74 24.91
CA VAL A 524 -3.28 16.12 24.43
C VAL A 524 -4.65 16.42 23.83
N ALA A 525 -5.26 17.54 24.22
CA ALA A 525 -6.55 17.96 23.71
C ALA A 525 -6.54 18.08 22.19
N GLY A 526 -7.51 17.46 21.50
CA GLY A 526 -7.58 17.43 20.03
C GLY A 526 -6.86 16.25 19.37
N LEU A 527 -6.19 15.39 20.16
CA LEU A 527 -5.50 14.18 19.69
C LEU A 527 -6.01 12.89 20.33
N ASP A 528 -7.13 12.94 21.05
CA ASP A 528 -7.82 11.79 21.65
C ASP A 528 -8.13 10.67 20.63
N SER A 529 -8.36 11.02 19.36
CA SER A 529 -8.55 10.06 18.27
C SER A 529 -7.35 9.15 18.02
N MET A 530 -6.13 9.54 18.43
CA MET A 530 -4.88 8.79 18.16
C MET A 530 -4.83 7.44 18.88
N SER A 531 -5.60 7.25 19.96
CA SER A 531 -5.74 5.95 20.62
C SER A 531 -7.06 5.23 20.30
N ASN A 532 -8.13 5.96 20.02
CA ASN A 532 -9.49 5.40 20.03
C ASN A 532 -10.13 5.27 18.64
N ALA A 533 -9.64 5.98 17.62
CA ALA A 533 -10.19 6.00 16.27
C ALA A 533 -9.16 5.62 15.19
N LEU A 534 -8.00 5.11 15.62
CA LEU A 534 -6.95 4.63 14.75
C LEU A 534 -7.32 3.28 14.16
N HIS A 535 -7.39 3.21 12.82
CA HIS A 535 -7.57 1.93 12.15
C HIS A 535 -6.22 1.23 12.06
N ALA A 536 -6.07 0.16 12.84
CA ALA A 536 -4.90 -0.70 12.78
C ALA A 536 -4.88 -1.50 11.46
N PRO A 537 -3.70 -1.84 10.94
CA PRO A 537 -3.59 -2.76 9.84
C PRO A 537 -4.18 -4.12 10.23
N GLU A 538 -5.06 -4.66 9.40
CA GLU A 538 -5.45 -6.06 9.49
C GLU A 538 -4.31 -6.92 8.97
N HIS A 539 -3.73 -7.76 9.82
CA HIS A 539 -2.78 -8.78 9.39
C HIS A 539 -3.56 -9.89 8.70
N SER A 540 -3.29 -10.14 7.43
CA SER A 540 -3.64 -11.44 6.86
C SER A 540 -2.76 -12.49 7.53
N GLU A 541 -3.37 -13.49 8.17
CA GLU A 541 -2.64 -14.65 8.68
C GLU A 541 -1.74 -15.19 7.57
N THR A 542 -0.43 -15.13 7.77
CA THR A 542 0.50 -15.94 7.02
C THR A 542 0.14 -17.39 7.34
N VAL A 543 -0.39 -18.11 6.36
CA VAL A 543 -0.28 -19.57 6.37
C VAL A 543 1.22 -19.83 6.23
N GLU A 544 1.92 -19.98 7.35
CA GLU A 544 3.26 -20.53 7.35
C GLU A 544 3.17 -21.88 6.64
N SER A 545 4.01 -22.11 5.64
CA SER A 545 4.02 -23.40 4.99
C SER A 545 4.53 -24.42 6.02
N ASP A 546 3.72 -25.42 6.33
CA ASP A 546 4.09 -26.55 7.20
C ASP A 546 5.22 -27.43 6.61
N MET A 547 5.95 -26.98 5.58
CA MET A 547 7.11 -27.68 5.04
C MET A 547 8.22 -27.76 6.09
N GLN A 548 8.22 -28.86 6.83
CA GLN A 548 9.43 -29.37 7.45
C GLN A 548 10.44 -29.63 6.33
N MET A 549 11.55 -28.88 6.33
CA MET A 549 12.69 -29.14 5.48
C MET A 549 13.18 -30.56 5.79
N VAL A 550 12.85 -31.51 4.92
CA VAL A 550 13.44 -32.85 4.99
C VAL A 550 14.85 -32.71 4.43
N GLU A 551 15.86 -32.91 5.28
CA GLU A 551 17.23 -33.07 4.80
C GLU A 551 17.25 -34.26 3.83
N LEU A 552 17.60 -34.00 2.57
CA LEU A 552 17.75 -35.01 1.51
C LEU A 552 19.06 -35.79 1.65
#